data_AF-A0A7L1B1P9-F1
#
_entry.id   AF-A0A7L1B1P9-F1
#
_cell.length_a   1.000
_cell.length_b   1.000
_cell.length_c   1.000
_cell.angle_alpha   90.00
_cell.angle_beta   90.00
_cell.angle_gamma   90.00
#
_symmetry.space_group_name_H-M   'P 1'
#
loop_
_entity.id
_entity.type
_entity.pdbx_description
1 polymer ?
#
loop_
_entity_poly.entity_id
_entity_poly.type
_entity_poly.pdbx_seq_one_letter_code
_entity_poly.pdbx_strand_id
1 'polypeptide(L)'
;PGGKKLETLKYAKVAAEASVSRRKAECCILGTTSLLYHCLEKGMSVAFVLRDVGVLFIEGSRVQMRFYLDFLEKVTRKRIQDRATLKALQQLDMVMSQAVPIASLSFTGRVIVFPK
;
A
#
# COMPACT_ATOMS: atom_id res chain seq x y z
N PRO A 1 -22.84 9.62 -1.93
CA PRO A 1 -22.40 9.31 -0.55
C PRO A 1 -22.96 7.95 -0.09
N GLY A 2 -22.21 6.87 -0.34
CA GLY A 2 -22.62 5.51 0.02
C GLY A 2 -22.22 5.18 1.45
N GLY A 3 -23.20 5.10 2.35
CA GLY A 3 -23.03 4.74 3.76
C GLY A 3 -22.61 3.29 3.93
N LYS A 4 -21.37 2.95 3.53
CA LYS A 4 -20.74 1.72 4.00
C LYS A 4 -20.46 1.90 5.48
N LYS A 5 -21.02 1.01 6.30
CA LYS A 5 -20.74 0.96 7.73
C LYS A 5 -19.23 0.76 7.90
N LEU A 6 -18.55 1.74 8.49
CA LEU A 6 -17.14 1.60 8.84
C LEU A 6 -17.03 0.44 9.84
N GLU A 7 -16.47 -0.68 9.41
CA GLU A 7 -16.19 -1.79 10.31
C GLU A 7 -15.10 -1.39 11.29
N THR A 8 -15.28 -1.74 12.57
CA THR A 8 -14.25 -1.54 13.57
C THR A 8 -13.06 -2.43 13.26
N LEU A 9 -11.87 -1.83 13.26
CA LEU A 9 -10.63 -2.54 13.00
C LEU A 9 -10.39 -3.61 14.07
N LYS A 10 -10.25 -4.87 13.65
CA LYS A 10 -10.08 -6.01 14.56
C LYS A 10 -8.61 -6.17 14.97
N TYR A 11 -8.12 -5.28 15.82
CA TYR A 11 -6.70 -5.27 16.25
C TYR A 11 -6.20 -6.61 16.78
N ALA A 12 -7.02 -7.34 17.54
CA ALA A 12 -6.65 -8.66 18.06
C ALA A 12 -6.43 -9.69 16.93
N LYS A 13 -7.26 -9.64 15.88
CA LYS A 13 -7.12 -10.51 14.71
C LYS A 13 -5.85 -10.17 13.95
N VAL A 14 -5.59 -8.89 13.69
CA VAL A 14 -4.36 -8.45 13.02
C VAL A 14 -3.12 -8.84 13.81
N ALA A 15 -3.16 -8.66 15.14
CA ALA A 15 -2.06 -9.03 16.02
C ALA A 15 -1.77 -10.54 15.98
N ALA A 16 -2.82 -11.37 15.98
CA ALA A 16 -2.69 -12.82 15.86
C ALA A 16 -2.12 -13.23 14.49
N GLU A 17 -2.63 -12.67 13.39
CA GLU A 17 -2.17 -12.97 12.03
C GLU A 17 -0.72 -12.51 11.79
N ALA A 18 -0.31 -11.41 12.41
CA ALA A 18 1.06 -10.88 12.32
C ALA A 18 2.01 -11.44 13.41
N SER A 19 1.53 -12.33 14.29
CA SER A 19 2.31 -12.87 15.41
C SER A 19 2.96 -11.80 16.30
N VAL A 20 2.22 -10.73 16.60
CA VAL A 20 2.66 -9.62 17.47
C VAL A 20 1.69 -9.39 18.62
N SER A 21 2.09 -8.61 19.62
CA SER A 21 1.17 -8.19 20.67
C SER A 21 0.08 -7.26 20.11
N ARG A 22 -1.12 -7.30 20.71
CA ARG A 22 -2.22 -6.37 20.37
C ARG A 22 -1.77 -4.92 20.41
N ARG A 23 -1.04 -4.53 21.46
CA ARG A 23 -0.49 -3.18 21.62
C ARG A 23 0.44 -2.81 20.46
N LYS A 24 1.32 -3.72 20.03
CA LYS A 24 2.22 -3.47 18.89
C LYS A 24 1.43 -3.29 17.60
N ALA A 25 0.45 -4.16 17.33
CA ALA A 25 -0.41 -4.03 16.15
C ALA A 25 -1.16 -2.68 16.15
N GLU A 26 -1.76 -2.32 17.29
CA GLU A 26 -2.48 -1.05 17.46
C GLU A 26 -1.58 0.17 17.26
N CYS A 27 -0.43 0.22 17.93
CA CYS A 27 0.55 1.31 17.75
C CYS A 27 1.03 1.41 16.29
N CYS A 28 1.32 0.29 15.64
CA CYS A 28 1.74 0.30 14.23
C CYS A 28 0.65 0.84 13.31
N ILE A 29 -0.60 0.40 13.48
CA ILE A 29 -1.72 0.84 12.65
C ILE A 29 -1.99 2.33 12.87
N LEU A 30 -2.08 2.78 14.13
CA LEU A 30 -2.34 4.17 14.46
C LEU A 30 -1.20 5.08 13.99
N GLY A 31 0.05 4.67 14.18
CA GLY A 31 1.22 5.42 13.74
C GLY A 31 1.26 5.56 12.21
N THR A 32 1.01 4.47 11.48
CA THR A 32 0.99 4.48 10.01
C THR A 32 -0.16 5.34 9.49
N THR A 33 -1.36 5.22 10.06
CA THR A 33 -2.54 5.99 9.64
C THR A 33 -2.37 7.48 9.94
N SER A 34 -1.79 7.82 11.10
CA SER A 34 -1.47 9.21 11.46
C SER A 34 -0.45 9.83 10.51
N LEU A 35 0.58 9.06 10.12
CA LEU A 35 1.58 9.53 9.17
C LEU A 35 0.98 9.76 7.78
N LEU A 36 0.14 8.82 7.30
CA LEU A 36 -0.59 8.98 6.04
C LEU A 36 -1.48 10.23 6.06
N TYR A 37 -2.25 10.42 7.15
CA TYR A 37 -3.09 11.60 7.33
C TYR A 37 -2.26 12.88 7.30
N HIS A 38 -1.14 12.94 8.02
CA HIS A 38 -0.26 14.10 8.03
C HIS A 38 0.32 14.41 6.64
N CYS A 39 0.73 13.39 5.88
CA CYS A 39 1.19 13.56 4.50
C CYS A 39 0.11 14.16 3.59
N LEU A 40 -1.13 13.67 3.71
CA LEU A 40 -2.27 14.18 2.94
C LEU A 40 -2.63 15.61 3.34
N GLU A 41 -2.73 15.89 4.64
CA GLU A 41 -3.07 17.22 5.17
C GLU A 41 -2.06 18.29 4.71
N LYS A 42 -0.76 17.95 4.68
CA LYS A 42 0.31 18.86 4.27
C LYS A 42 0.56 18.87 2.76
N GLY A 43 -0.20 18.10 1.97
CA GLY A 43 0.01 17.97 0.52
C GLY A 43 1.41 17.45 0.16
N MET A 44 2.03 16.67 1.05
CA MET A 44 3.37 16.15 0.83
C MET A 44 3.35 15.07 -0.25
N SER A 45 4.27 15.16 -1.20
CA SER A 45 4.55 14.06 -2.11
C SER A 45 5.45 13.04 -1.43
N VAL A 46 5.02 11.77 -1.39
CA VAL A 46 5.72 10.68 -0.71
C VAL A 46 5.32 9.32 -1.31
N ALA A 47 6.29 8.42 -1.41
CA ALA A 47 6.07 7.02 -1.75
C ALA A 47 6.15 6.14 -0.51
N PHE A 48 5.05 5.49 -0.17
CA PHE A 48 4.95 4.52 0.91
C PHE A 48 5.17 3.11 0.36
N VAL A 49 6.31 2.50 0.68
CA VAL A 49 6.64 1.13 0.30
C VAL A 49 6.06 0.17 1.32
N LEU A 50 5.09 -0.62 0.90
CA LEU A 50 4.54 -1.74 1.66
C LEU A 50 5.24 -3.00 1.14
N ARG A 51 6.30 -3.43 1.83
CA ARG A 51 7.31 -4.38 1.31
C ARG A 51 6.75 -5.59 0.57
N ASP A 52 5.67 -6.19 1.06
CA ASP A 52 5.09 -7.42 0.49
C ASP A 52 3.78 -7.18 -0.29
N VAL A 53 3.45 -5.90 -0.54
CA VAL A 53 2.14 -5.49 -1.10
C VAL A 53 2.32 -4.62 -2.34
N GLY A 54 3.14 -3.58 -2.26
CA GLY A 54 3.31 -2.61 -3.33
C GLY A 54 3.74 -1.23 -2.81
N VAL A 55 3.45 -0.19 -3.59
CA VAL A 55 3.77 1.20 -3.24
C VAL A 55 2.53 2.07 -3.37
N LEU A 56 2.24 2.82 -2.31
CA LEU A 56 1.23 3.87 -2.29
C LEU A 56 1.91 5.21 -2.56
N PHE A 57 1.59 5.81 -3.70
CA PHE A 57 2.04 7.14 -4.09
C PHE A 57 1.02 8.17 -3.65
N ILE A 58 1.49 9.19 -2.95
CA ILE A 58 0.74 10.41 -2.64
C ILE A 58 1.50 11.55 -3.32
N GLU A 59 0.86 12.25 -4.24
CA GLU A 59 1.46 13.35 -4.99
C GLU A 59 0.44 14.49 -5.18
N GLY A 60 0.59 15.55 -4.38
CA GLY A 60 -0.40 16.63 -4.32
C GLY A 60 -1.77 16.10 -3.89
N SER A 61 -2.78 16.23 -4.76
CA SER A 61 -4.12 15.69 -4.52
C SER A 61 -4.33 14.26 -5.08
N ARG A 62 -3.32 13.68 -5.74
CA ARG A 62 -3.41 12.35 -6.36
C ARG A 62 -2.90 11.29 -5.40
N VAL A 63 -3.68 10.23 -5.24
CA VAL A 63 -3.31 9.04 -4.47
C VAL A 63 -3.44 7.83 -5.40
N GLN A 64 -2.35 7.09 -5.59
CA GLN A 64 -2.33 5.89 -6.44
C GLN A 64 -1.64 4.73 -5.74
N MET A 65 -2.29 3.58 -5.72
CA MET A 65 -1.69 2.33 -5.26
C MET A 65 -1.20 1.53 -6.47
N ARG A 66 0.07 1.09 -6.42
CA ARG A 66 0.64 0.13 -7.38
C ARG A 66 1.03 -1.12 -6.62
N PHE A 67 0.53 -2.27 -7.03
CA PHE A 67 0.78 -3.53 -6.35
C PHE A 67 1.95 -4.30 -6.97
N TYR A 68 2.63 -5.10 -6.16
CA TYR A 68 3.49 -6.13 -6.71
C TYR A 68 2.64 -7.26 -7.31
N LEU A 69 3.09 -7.82 -8.43
CA LEU A 69 2.34 -8.83 -9.16
C LEU A 69 2.10 -10.10 -8.31
N ASP A 70 3.13 -10.55 -7.62
CA ASP A 70 3.09 -11.68 -6.69
C ASP A 70 2.05 -11.49 -5.57
N PHE A 71 1.93 -10.26 -5.04
CA PHE A 71 0.90 -9.93 -4.08
C PHE A 71 -0.51 -10.06 -4.67
N LEU A 72 -0.75 -9.50 -5.86
CA LEU A 72 -2.06 -9.61 -6.52
C LEU A 72 -2.44 -11.06 -6.80
N GLU A 73 -1.51 -11.86 -7.28
CA GLU A 73 -1.74 -13.29 -7.52
C GLU A 73 -2.09 -14.03 -6.23
N LYS A 74 -1.42 -13.69 -5.11
CA LYS A 74 -1.68 -14.27 -3.80
C LYS A 74 -3.06 -13.90 -3.27
N VAL A 75 -3.47 -12.63 -3.37
CA VAL A 75 -4.78 -12.17 -2.87
C VAL A 75 -5.93 -12.68 -3.73
N THR A 76 -5.75 -12.70 -5.05
CA THR A 76 -6.77 -13.22 -5.99
C THR A 76 -6.79 -14.74 -6.05
N ARG A 77 -5.79 -15.42 -5.46
CA ARG A 77 -5.56 -16.86 -5.57
C ARG A 77 -5.52 -17.34 -7.03
N LYS A 78 -5.09 -16.46 -7.94
CA LYS A 78 -5.08 -16.69 -9.38
C LYS A 78 -3.76 -16.20 -9.94
N ARG A 79 -3.04 -17.09 -10.62
CA ARG A 79 -1.86 -16.68 -11.39
C ARG A 79 -2.30 -15.85 -12.60
N ILE A 80 -1.65 -14.72 -12.81
CA ILE A 80 -1.87 -13.81 -13.93
C ILE A 80 -0.81 -14.16 -14.99
N GLN A 81 -1.07 -15.27 -15.69
CA GLN A 81 -0.20 -15.72 -16.79
C GLN A 81 -0.65 -15.17 -18.15
N ASP A 82 -1.91 -14.75 -18.24
CA ASP A 82 -2.44 -14.14 -19.46
C ASP A 82 -1.78 -12.78 -19.70
N ARG A 83 -1.11 -12.68 -20.86
CA ARG A 83 -0.37 -11.49 -21.27
C ARG A 83 -1.28 -10.29 -21.49
N ALA A 84 -2.54 -10.49 -21.89
CA ALA A 84 -3.49 -9.40 -22.08
C ALA A 84 -3.87 -8.75 -20.74
N THR A 85 -4.16 -9.55 -19.72
CA THR A 85 -4.46 -9.10 -18.36
C THR A 85 -3.27 -8.35 -17.76
N LEU A 86 -2.06 -8.90 -17.87
CA LEU A 86 -0.85 -8.24 -17.38
C LEU A 86 -0.65 -6.87 -18.06
N LYS A 87 -0.78 -6.81 -19.39
CA LYS A 87 -0.68 -5.55 -20.14
C LYS A 87 -1.74 -4.54 -19.72
N ALA A 88 -2.98 -4.97 -19.51
CA ALA A 88 -4.05 -4.07 -19.04
C ALA A 88 -3.72 -3.49 -17.66
N LEU A 89 -3.23 -4.32 -16.72
CA LEU A 89 -2.82 -3.87 -15.39
C LEU A 89 -1.63 -2.89 -15.44
N GLN A 90 -0.68 -3.10 -16.34
CA GLN A 90 0.43 -2.17 -16.58
C GLN A 90 -0.05 -0.85 -17.19
N GLN A 91 -0.96 -0.90 -18.17
CA GLN A 91 -1.53 0.30 -18.80
C GLN A 91 -2.34 1.16 -17.81
N LEU A 92 -2.96 0.53 -16.82
CA LEU A 92 -3.66 1.22 -15.73
C LEU A 92 -2.72 1.69 -14.60
N ASP A 93 -1.39 1.49 -14.75
CA ASP A 93 -0.39 1.78 -13.70
C ASP A 93 -0.73 1.10 -12.36
N MET A 94 -1.37 -0.07 -12.39
CA MET A 94 -1.80 -0.79 -11.17
C MET A 94 -0.76 -1.77 -10.66
N VAL A 95 0.22 -2.14 -11.48
CA VAL A 95 1.23 -3.15 -11.16
C VAL A 95 2.63 -2.59 -11.36
N MET A 96 3.54 -2.96 -10.47
CA MET A 96 4.95 -2.62 -10.55
C MET A 96 5.85 -3.84 -10.34
N SER A 97 7.04 -3.78 -10.93
CA SER A 97 8.11 -4.72 -10.65
C SER A 97 8.89 -4.29 -9.41
N GLN A 98 9.22 -5.25 -8.55
CA GLN A 98 10.09 -5.01 -7.37
C GLN A 98 11.51 -4.56 -7.76
N ALA A 99 11.92 -4.78 -9.02
CA ALA A 99 13.25 -4.38 -9.51
C ALA A 99 13.38 -2.88 -9.82
N VAL A 100 12.28 -2.12 -9.80
CA VAL A 100 12.32 -0.68 -10.13
C VAL A 100 12.77 0.13 -8.91
N PRO A 101 13.77 1.02 -9.04
CA PRO A 101 14.16 1.91 -7.95
C PRO A 101 12.99 2.82 -7.54
N ILE A 102 12.44 2.64 -6.34
CA ILE A 102 11.24 3.38 -5.93
C ILE A 102 11.49 4.89 -5.82
N ALA A 103 12.73 5.27 -5.47
CA ALA A 103 13.14 6.68 -5.39
C ALA A 103 13.03 7.41 -6.74
N SER A 104 13.13 6.71 -7.88
CA SER A 104 12.95 7.33 -9.21
C SER A 104 11.48 7.47 -9.62
N LEU A 105 10.55 6.86 -8.87
CA LEU A 105 9.12 6.87 -9.16
C LEU A 105 8.36 7.93 -8.36
N SER A 106 8.97 8.56 -7.36
CA SER A 106 8.35 9.61 -6.56
C SER A 106 8.85 10.99 -6.98
N PHE A 107 7.94 11.95 -7.17
CA PHE A 107 8.29 13.32 -7.59
C PHE A 107 9.33 14.01 -6.69
N THR A 108 9.34 13.71 -5.39
CA THR A 108 10.25 14.34 -4.41
C THR A 108 11.39 13.45 -3.92
N GLY A 109 11.45 12.18 -4.37
CA GLY A 109 12.40 11.19 -3.86
C GLY A 109 12.14 10.73 -2.41
N ARG A 110 11.08 11.23 -1.75
CA ARG A 110 10.76 10.85 -0.36
C ARG A 110 10.12 9.47 -0.32
N VAL A 111 10.84 8.51 0.24
CA VAL A 111 10.40 7.11 0.37
C VAL A 111 10.30 6.74 1.84
N ILE A 112 9.16 6.17 2.24
CA ILE A 112 8.96 5.60 3.58
C ILE A 112 8.67 4.12 3.42
N VAL A 113 9.48 3.26 4.04
CA VAL A 113 9.38 1.80 3.93
C VAL A 113 8.72 1.21 5.16
N PHE A 114 7.76 0.31 4.93
CA PHE A 114 7.03 -0.43 5.94
C PHE A 114 7.07 -1.95 5.66
N PRO A 115 7.12 -2.78 6.72
CA PRO A 115 7.42 -2.40 8.10
C PRO A 115 8.88 -1.91 8.25
N LYS A 116 9.15 -1.17 9.34
CA LYS A 116 10.53 -0.90 9.79
C LYS A 116 11.20 -2.19 10.27
#